data_AF-A0A7W0SU77-F1
#
_entry.id   AF-A0A7W0SU77-F1
#
_cell.length_a   1.000
_cell.length_b   1.000
_cell.length_c   1.000
_cell.angle_alpha   90.00
_cell.angle_beta   90.00
_cell.angle_gamma   90.00
#
_symmetry.space_group_name_H-M   'P 1'
#
loop_
_entity.id
_entity.type
_entity.pdbx_description
1 polymer ?
#
loop_
_entity_poly.entity_id
_entity_poly.type
_entity_poly.pdbx_seq_one_letter_code
_entity_poly.pdbx_strand_id
1 'polypeptide(L)'
;MVATVVELWRYPVKSLLGEVLAEVELEERGVAGDRLYAVTDRAGKLGSGKTSKRFRRLDGLFELRARVAGEQTFVTVPDGRELATDDPELDAFLSDRYEDELRIARETEVSHHDAYPLHLLTTSSIEWLAKQLPASQIDRRRFRP
;
A
#
# COMPACT_ATOMS: atom_id res chain seq x y z
N MET A 1 25.86 -5.76 -16.84
CA MET A 1 25.81 -5.84 -15.37
C MET A 1 24.72 -6.83 -14.98
N VAL A 2 24.94 -7.62 -13.93
CA VAL A 2 23.95 -8.54 -13.36
C VAL A 2 23.70 -8.10 -11.92
N ALA A 3 22.45 -8.11 -11.49
CA ALA A 3 22.04 -7.80 -10.12
C ALA A 3 21.24 -8.98 -9.55
N THR A 4 21.20 -9.08 -8.22
CA THR A 4 20.41 -10.08 -7.50
C THR A 4 19.25 -9.39 -6.80
N VAL A 5 18.04 -9.94 -6.95
CA VAL A 5 16.87 -9.51 -6.19
C VAL A 5 17.02 -9.99 -4.75
N VAL A 6 16.96 -9.07 -3.80
CA VAL A 6 17.11 -9.39 -2.36
C VAL A 6 15.78 -9.42 -1.61
N GLU A 7 14.77 -8.71 -2.11
CA GLU A 7 13.42 -8.66 -1.55
C GLU A 7 12.42 -8.37 -2.66
N LEU A 8 11.20 -8.90 -2.51
CA LEU A 8 10.04 -8.59 -3.33
C LEU A 8 8.92 -8.15 -2.42
N TRP A 9 8.19 -7.11 -2.83
CA TRP A 9 7.09 -6.56 -2.05
C TRP A 9 5.85 -6.42 -2.92
N ARG A 10 4.69 -6.57 -2.27
CA ARG A 10 3.39 -6.23 -2.84
C ARG A 10 2.63 -5.35 -1.84
N TYR A 11 1.89 -4.37 -2.36
CA TYR A 11 1.08 -3.45 -1.57
C TYR A 11 -0.36 -3.48 -2.09
N PRO A 12 -1.18 -4.48 -1.67
CA PRO A 12 -2.48 -4.74 -2.27
C PRO A 12 -3.48 -3.58 -2.14
N VAL A 13 -3.34 -2.79 -1.08
CA VAL A 13 -4.18 -1.62 -0.82
C VAL A 13 -3.32 -0.35 -0.78
N LYS A 14 -3.74 0.67 -1.55
CA LYS A 14 -3.03 1.95 -1.63
C LYS A 14 -2.87 2.58 -0.25
N SER A 15 -1.69 3.17 -0.03
CA SER A 15 -1.30 3.90 1.19
C SER A 15 -1.08 3.04 2.45
N LEU A 16 -1.47 1.76 2.46
CA LEU A 16 -1.32 0.84 3.60
C LEU A 16 0.01 0.09 3.55
N LEU A 17 0.47 -0.53 4.64
CA LEU A 17 1.64 -1.40 4.59
C LEU A 17 1.36 -2.64 3.74
N GLY A 18 2.41 -3.20 3.12
CA GLY A 18 2.32 -4.36 2.24
C GLY A 18 2.86 -5.64 2.87
N GLU A 19 3.18 -6.58 2.01
CA GLU A 19 3.73 -7.90 2.34
C GLU A 19 5.06 -8.13 1.62
N VAL A 20 5.92 -8.94 2.24
CA VAL A 20 7.17 -9.44 1.64
C VAL A 20 6.88 -10.80 1.04
N LEU A 21 7.34 -11.03 -0.19
CA LEU A 21 7.10 -12.25 -0.94
C LEU A 21 8.42 -12.91 -1.35
N ALA A 22 8.40 -14.24 -1.48
CA ALA A 22 9.52 -15.00 -2.03
C ALA A 22 9.53 -14.98 -3.56
N GLU A 23 8.35 -14.87 -4.17
CA GLU A 23 8.12 -14.81 -5.60
C GLU A 23 6.94 -13.89 -5.91
N VAL A 24 6.94 -13.31 -7.09
CA VAL A 24 5.84 -12.49 -7.60
C VAL A 24 5.56 -12.86 -9.05
N GLU A 25 4.28 -12.85 -9.42
CA GLU A 25 3.85 -12.87 -10.80
C GLU A 25 3.81 -11.43 -11.34
N LEU A 26 4.31 -11.25 -12.56
CA LEU A 26 4.31 -9.97 -13.25
C LEU A 26 3.28 -9.98 -14.37
N GLU A 27 2.36 -9.03 -14.30
CA GLU A 27 1.38 -8.71 -15.33
C GLU A 27 1.75 -7.39 -16.01
N GLU A 28 1.06 -7.03 -17.09
CA GLU A 28 1.25 -5.75 -17.77
C GLU A 28 1.07 -4.55 -16.82
N ARG A 29 0.17 -4.65 -15.82
CA ARG A 29 -0.06 -3.61 -14.82
C ARG A 29 0.96 -3.57 -13.67
N GLY A 30 1.84 -4.55 -13.56
CA GLY A 30 2.80 -4.69 -12.47
C GLY A 30 2.68 -6.02 -11.73
N VAL A 31 2.99 -6.03 -10.44
CA VAL A 31 2.86 -7.24 -9.60
C VAL A 31 1.38 -7.66 -9.49
N ALA A 32 1.09 -8.94 -9.70
CA ALA A 32 -0.27 -9.47 -9.57
C ALA A 32 -0.84 -9.23 -8.16
N GLY A 33 -2.05 -8.66 -8.09
CA GLY A 33 -2.73 -8.31 -6.83
C GLY A 33 -2.29 -6.97 -6.21
N ASP A 34 -1.39 -6.24 -6.84
CA ASP A 34 -0.82 -5.01 -6.30
C ASP A 34 -1.70 -3.77 -6.49
N ARG A 35 -1.85 -2.91 -5.47
CA ARG A 35 -2.67 -1.67 -5.50
C ARG A 35 -4.10 -1.86 -6.06
N LEU A 36 -4.68 -3.05 -5.98
CA LEU A 36 -6.05 -3.31 -6.46
C LEU A 36 -7.11 -2.61 -5.61
N TYR A 37 -6.79 -2.20 -4.38
CA TYR A 37 -7.74 -1.59 -3.46
C TYR A 37 -7.26 -0.24 -2.93
N ALA A 38 -8.17 0.56 -2.39
CA ALA A 38 -7.86 1.78 -1.65
C ALA A 38 -8.99 2.09 -0.64
N VAL A 39 -8.65 2.76 0.47
CA VAL A 39 -9.66 3.41 1.32
C VAL A 39 -10.23 4.61 0.54
N THR A 40 -11.55 4.78 0.51
CA THR A 40 -12.22 5.86 -0.21
C THR A 40 -13.35 6.47 0.62
N ASP A 41 -13.57 7.77 0.45
CA ASP A 41 -14.71 8.48 1.06
C ASP A 41 -15.95 8.48 0.14
N ARG A 42 -17.07 9.03 0.65
CA ARG A 42 -18.32 9.21 -0.14
C ARG A 42 -18.13 10.01 -1.43
N ALA A 43 -17.15 10.91 -1.49
CA ALA A 43 -16.85 11.71 -2.67
C ALA A 43 -15.92 10.98 -3.65
N GLY A 44 -15.51 9.75 -3.35
CA GLY A 44 -14.60 8.94 -4.17
C GLY A 44 -13.13 9.32 -4.03
N LYS A 45 -12.75 10.15 -3.05
CA LYS A 45 -11.33 10.50 -2.82
C LYS A 45 -10.61 9.36 -2.12
N LEU A 46 -9.40 9.10 -2.57
CA LEU A 46 -8.56 8.04 -2.02
C LEU A 46 -7.86 8.48 -0.74
N GLY A 47 -7.85 7.63 0.27
CA GLY A 47 -7.09 7.78 1.50
C GLY A 47 -5.59 7.84 1.24
N SER A 48 -4.93 8.87 1.77
CA SER A 48 -3.49 9.08 1.61
C SER A 48 -2.92 9.92 2.76
N GLY A 49 -1.60 10.10 2.81
CA GLY A 49 -0.95 11.04 3.73
C GLY A 49 -1.01 12.51 3.27
N LYS A 50 -1.81 12.82 2.23
CA LYS A 50 -1.88 14.16 1.60
C LYS A 50 -3.31 14.50 1.20
N THR A 51 -3.59 15.80 1.09
CA THR A 51 -4.85 16.34 0.58
C THR A 51 -4.68 16.88 -0.84
N SER A 52 -5.56 16.50 -1.76
CA SER A 52 -5.64 17.06 -3.11
C SER A 52 -7.05 16.94 -3.69
N LYS A 53 -7.22 17.22 -4.98
CA LYS A 53 -8.49 16.91 -5.69
C LYS A 53 -8.82 15.41 -5.65
N ARG A 54 -7.81 14.55 -5.71
CA ARG A 54 -7.93 13.08 -5.75
C ARG A 54 -7.79 12.43 -4.37
N PHE A 55 -7.08 13.08 -3.45
CA PHE A 55 -6.68 12.48 -2.18
C PHE A 55 -7.30 13.19 -0.99
N ARG A 56 -7.72 12.37 -0.02
CA ARG A 56 -8.07 12.79 1.32
C ARG A 56 -6.96 12.39 2.28
N ARG A 57 -6.55 13.32 3.14
CA ARG A 57 -5.58 13.00 4.19
C ARG A 57 -6.24 12.11 5.26
N LEU A 58 -5.68 10.93 5.48
CA LEU A 58 -5.98 10.00 6.56
C LEU A 58 -4.65 9.62 7.22
N ASP A 59 -4.43 10.09 8.45
CA ASP A 59 -3.19 9.84 9.18
C ASP A 59 -3.18 8.42 9.77
N GLY A 60 -2.00 7.81 9.92
CA GLY A 60 -1.89 6.46 10.50
C GLY A 60 -2.31 5.30 9.59
N LEU A 61 -2.49 5.51 8.28
CA LEU A 61 -2.70 4.41 7.32
C LEU A 61 -1.55 3.38 7.30
N PHE A 62 -0.36 3.75 7.77
CA PHE A 62 0.77 2.82 7.94
C PHE A 62 0.62 1.89 9.14
N GLU A 63 -0.41 2.04 9.97
CA GLU A 63 -0.72 1.12 11.07
C GLU A 63 -1.51 -0.10 10.60
N LEU A 64 -2.12 -0.06 9.41
CA LEU A 64 -2.79 -1.21 8.82
C LEU A 64 -1.92 -1.83 7.73
N ARG A 65 -2.00 -3.15 7.61
CA ARG A 65 -1.21 -3.95 6.67
C ARG A 65 -2.12 -4.75 5.78
N ALA A 66 -1.84 -4.76 4.48
CA ALA A 66 -2.54 -5.57 3.51
C ALA A 66 -1.69 -6.74 3.02
N ARG A 67 -2.36 -7.87 2.78
CA ARG A 67 -1.79 -9.05 2.11
C ARG A 67 -2.85 -9.72 1.24
N VAL A 68 -2.42 -10.51 0.26
CA VAL A 68 -3.33 -11.37 -0.53
C VAL A 68 -3.15 -12.84 -0.15
N ALA A 69 -4.26 -13.56 0.00
CA ALA A 69 -4.27 -15.02 0.10
C ALA A 69 -5.34 -15.61 -0.83
N GLY A 70 -4.88 -16.41 -1.81
CA GLY A 70 -5.74 -16.84 -2.91
C GLY A 70 -6.25 -15.63 -3.70
N GLU A 71 -7.56 -15.57 -3.91
CA GLU A 71 -8.22 -14.44 -4.59
C GLU A 71 -8.62 -13.30 -3.65
N GLN A 72 -8.46 -13.49 -2.33
CA GLN A 72 -8.92 -12.55 -1.32
C GLN A 72 -7.80 -11.64 -0.83
N THR A 73 -8.12 -10.35 -0.68
CA THR A 73 -7.24 -9.39 0.01
C THR A 73 -7.73 -9.19 1.45
N PHE A 74 -6.78 -9.14 2.37
CA PHE A 74 -7.02 -8.93 3.80
C PHE A 74 -6.29 -7.69 4.30
N VAL A 75 -6.88 -7.02 5.28
CA VAL A 75 -6.27 -5.92 6.04
C VAL A 75 -6.16 -6.33 7.51
N THR A 76 -4.93 -6.39 8.02
CA THR A 76 -4.65 -6.49 9.45
C THR A 76 -4.79 -5.10 10.07
N VAL A 77 -5.70 -4.96 11.03
CA VAL A 77 -5.95 -3.74 11.79
C VAL A 77 -5.11 -3.73 13.10
N PRO A 78 -4.98 -2.59 13.82
CA PRO A 78 -4.03 -2.45 14.93
C PRO A 78 -4.29 -3.38 16.13
N ASP A 79 -5.53 -3.87 16.29
CA ASP A 79 -5.89 -4.84 17.32
C ASP A 79 -5.53 -6.30 16.94
N GLY A 80 -4.93 -6.50 15.76
CA GLY A 80 -4.46 -7.79 15.28
C GLY A 80 -5.50 -8.60 14.50
N ARG A 81 -6.76 -8.16 14.45
CA ARG A 81 -7.76 -8.79 13.57
C ARG A 81 -7.36 -8.63 12.11
N GLU A 82 -7.77 -9.60 11.32
CA GLU A 82 -7.56 -9.60 9.89
C GLU A 82 -8.92 -9.66 9.19
N LEU A 83 -9.25 -8.58 8.50
CA LEU A 83 -10.56 -8.37 7.90
C LEU A 83 -10.43 -8.41 6.39
N ALA A 84 -11.35 -9.09 5.73
CA ALA A 84 -11.35 -9.21 4.27
C ALA A 84 -11.79 -7.87 3.62
N THR A 85 -11.32 -7.58 2.41
CA THR A 85 -11.70 -6.33 1.70
C THR A 85 -13.18 -6.25 1.30
N ASP A 86 -13.94 -7.32 1.43
CA ASP A 86 -15.38 -7.42 1.23
C ASP A 86 -16.15 -7.59 2.55
N ASP A 87 -15.46 -7.57 3.69
CA ASP A 87 -16.05 -7.63 5.01
C ASP A 87 -16.57 -6.24 5.44
N PRO A 88 -17.88 -6.06 5.69
CA PRO A 88 -18.43 -4.81 6.20
C PRO A 88 -17.81 -4.34 7.53
N GLU A 89 -17.24 -5.25 8.32
CA GLU A 89 -16.54 -4.90 9.56
C GLU A 89 -15.29 -4.06 9.29
N LEU A 90 -14.63 -4.23 8.15
CA LEU A 90 -13.49 -3.41 7.77
C LEU A 90 -13.92 -1.96 7.47
N ASP A 91 -15.02 -1.78 6.76
CA ASP A 91 -15.60 -0.45 6.49
C ASP A 91 -16.05 0.23 7.79
N ALA A 92 -16.67 -0.53 8.70
CA ALA A 92 -17.06 -0.03 10.01
C ALA A 92 -15.83 0.39 10.84
N PHE A 93 -14.78 -0.43 10.87
CA PHE A 93 -13.52 -0.09 11.54
C PHE A 93 -12.87 1.18 10.97
N LEU A 94 -12.78 1.28 9.64
CA LEU A 94 -12.23 2.46 8.98
C LEU A 94 -13.08 3.70 9.30
N SER A 95 -14.40 3.58 9.26
CA SER A 95 -15.29 4.70 9.50
C SER A 95 -15.24 5.20 10.94
N ASP A 96 -15.20 4.28 11.91
CA ASP A 96 -15.03 4.60 13.33
C ASP A 96 -13.68 5.28 13.59
N ARG A 97 -12.58 4.69 13.09
CA ARG A 97 -11.23 5.22 13.29
C ARG A 97 -11.04 6.65 12.80
N TYR A 98 -11.68 7.02 11.70
CA TYR A 98 -11.49 8.32 11.04
C TYR A 98 -12.68 9.27 11.22
N GLU A 99 -13.68 8.87 12.00
CA GLU A 99 -14.91 9.63 12.28
C GLU A 99 -15.60 10.13 11.00
N ASP A 100 -15.66 9.30 9.96
CA ASP A 100 -16.30 9.62 8.68
C ASP A 100 -16.74 8.35 7.95
N GLU A 101 -17.62 8.44 6.97
CA GLU A 101 -17.98 7.30 6.13
C GLU A 101 -16.86 6.98 5.14
N LEU A 102 -16.14 5.91 5.45
CA LEU A 102 -15.07 5.37 4.64
C LEU A 102 -15.35 3.91 4.32
N ARG A 103 -14.88 3.49 3.15
CA ARG A 103 -14.91 2.09 2.75
C ARG A 103 -13.62 1.69 2.06
N ILE A 104 -13.33 0.40 2.05
CA ILE A 104 -12.33 -0.14 1.13
C ILE A 104 -13.00 -0.40 -0.22
N ALA A 105 -12.35 0.02 -1.30
CA ALA A 105 -12.89 -0.12 -2.65
C ALA A 105 -11.84 -0.67 -3.59
N ARG A 106 -12.26 -1.60 -4.46
CA ARG A 106 -11.47 -2.07 -5.57
C ARG A 106 -11.33 -0.97 -6.63
N GLU A 107 -10.19 -0.94 -7.30
CA GLU A 107 -9.91 -0.08 -8.45
C GLU A 107 -10.98 -0.28 -9.53
N THR A 108 -11.43 0.83 -10.12
CA THR A 108 -12.37 0.85 -11.24
C THR A 108 -11.72 1.54 -12.43
N GLU A 109 -12.27 2.66 -12.89
CA GLU A 109 -11.76 3.40 -14.07
C GLU A 109 -10.47 4.17 -13.76
N VAL A 110 -10.33 4.68 -12.53
CA VAL A 110 -9.17 5.49 -12.12
C VAL A 110 -8.13 4.60 -11.46
N SER A 111 -7.00 4.40 -12.15
CA SER A 111 -5.94 3.54 -11.60
C SER A 111 -5.37 4.09 -10.29
N HIS A 112 -5.26 3.25 -9.28
CA HIS A 112 -4.62 3.46 -7.99
C HIS A 112 -3.10 3.54 -8.05
N HIS A 113 -2.46 3.11 -9.15
CA HIS A 113 -1.03 3.33 -9.37
C HIS A 113 -0.72 4.82 -9.56
N ASP A 114 0.48 5.23 -9.13
CA ASP A 114 0.88 6.63 -9.19
C ASP A 114 1.63 6.98 -10.49
N ALA A 115 2.43 6.07 -11.04
CA ALA A 115 3.24 6.34 -12.25
C ALA A 115 3.54 5.11 -13.11
N TYR A 116 4.21 4.10 -12.54
CA TYR A 116 4.73 2.94 -13.28
C TYR A 116 4.30 1.61 -12.65
N PRO A 117 4.26 0.51 -13.43
CA PRO A 117 3.85 -0.81 -12.96
C PRO A 117 4.83 -1.44 -11.96
N LEU A 118 6.11 -1.06 -12.02
CA LEU A 118 7.16 -1.56 -11.12
C LEU A 118 7.98 -0.39 -10.55
N HIS A 119 8.36 -0.52 -9.28
CA HIS A 119 9.37 0.33 -8.65
C HIS A 119 10.59 -0.53 -8.35
N LEU A 120 11.75 -0.15 -8.88
CA LEU A 120 13.01 -0.83 -8.59
C LEU A 120 13.89 0.08 -7.76
N LEU A 121 14.43 -0.49 -6.68
CA LEU A 121 15.32 0.19 -5.76
C LEU A 121 16.57 -0.67 -5.55
N THR A 122 17.75 -0.09 -5.76
CA THR A 122 19.00 -0.81 -5.54
C THR A 122 19.50 -0.62 -4.11
N THR A 123 20.12 -1.66 -3.55
CA THR A 123 20.80 -1.60 -2.25
C THR A 123 21.87 -0.50 -2.24
N SER A 124 22.62 -0.36 -3.34
CA SER A 124 23.63 0.69 -3.50
C SER A 124 23.06 2.11 -3.42
N SER A 125 21.84 2.35 -3.94
CA SER A 125 21.19 3.66 -3.89
C SER A 125 20.73 4.00 -2.48
N ILE A 126 20.19 3.00 -1.75
CA ILE A 126 19.79 3.16 -0.35
C ILE A 126 21.00 3.41 0.55
N GLU A 127 22.08 2.65 0.39
CA GLU A 127 23.33 2.85 1.12
C GLU A 127 23.94 4.22 0.84
N TRP A 128 23.94 4.65 -0.42
CA TRP A 128 24.40 5.97 -0.79
C TRP A 128 23.56 7.07 -0.13
N LEU A 129 22.22 6.95 -0.15
CA LEU A 129 21.32 7.92 0.46
C LEU A 129 21.52 8.01 1.98
N ALA A 130 21.69 6.87 2.66
CA ALA A 130 21.98 6.81 4.09
C ALA A 130 23.29 7.54 4.44
N LYS A 131 24.31 7.45 3.58
CA LYS A 131 25.57 8.19 3.76
C LYS A 131 25.39 9.71 3.58
N GLN A 132 24.51 10.14 2.67
CA GLN A 132 24.25 11.57 2.44
C GLN A 132 23.39 12.20 3.54
N LEU A 133 22.54 11.42 4.19
CA LEU A 133 21.59 11.88 5.20
C LEU A 133 21.74 11.11 6.52
N PRO A 134 22.88 11.22 7.22
CA PRO A 134 23.19 10.39 8.38
C PRO A 134 22.25 10.61 9.58
N ALA A 135 21.59 11.77 9.65
CA ALA A 135 20.59 12.07 10.68
C ALA A 135 19.19 11.51 10.35
N SER A 136 18.96 11.05 9.12
CA SER A 136 17.67 10.54 8.66
C SER A 136 17.57 9.03 8.87
N GLN A 137 16.40 8.56 9.28
CA GLN A 137 16.08 7.14 9.27
C GLN A 137 15.73 6.69 7.84
N ILE A 138 16.73 6.19 7.11
CA ILE A 138 16.53 5.63 5.77
C ILE A 138 16.01 4.20 5.89
N ASP A 139 14.69 4.07 5.82
CA ASP A 139 14.00 2.78 5.75
C ASP A 139 13.51 2.53 4.33
N ARG A 140 14.03 1.48 3.69
CA ARG A 140 13.64 1.06 2.33
C ARG A 140 12.12 0.94 2.17
N ARG A 141 11.39 0.53 3.21
CA ARG A 141 9.93 0.35 3.18
C ARG A 141 9.18 1.66 2.90
N ARG A 142 9.79 2.81 3.23
CA ARG A 142 9.23 4.14 2.93
C ARG A 142 9.27 4.49 1.45
N PHE A 143 10.08 3.79 0.66
CA PHE A 143 10.17 3.95 -0.79
C PHE A 143 9.23 3.03 -1.55
N ARG A 144 8.55 2.10 -0.86
CA ARG A 144 7.64 1.11 -1.47
C ARG A 144 8.31 0.30 -2.60
N PRO A 145 9.48 -0.34 -2.34
CA PRO A 145 10.21 -1.17 -3.31
C PRO A 145 9.38 -2.34 -3.82
#